data_AF-A0A951INI2-F1
#
_entry.id   AF-A0A951INI2-F1
#
_cell.length_a   1.000
_cell.length_b   1.000
_cell.length_c   1.000
_cell.angle_alpha   90.00
_cell.angle_beta   90.00
_cell.angle_gamma   90.00
#
_symmetry.space_group_name_H-M   'P 1'
#
loop_
_entity.id
_entity.type
_entity.pdbx_description
1 polymer ?
#
loop_
_entity_poly.entity_id
_entity_poly.type
_entity_poly.pdbx_seq_one_letter_code
_entity_poly.pdbx_strand_id
1 'polypeptide(L)'
;MSIVFRWLVAVSALMALGACAPFYKPLASEERARIKEADLRVVVAQETFMFTAQGSNVSAALGGGLIGALIDSSVQRSRQKDMASQIQATVGPLLEVDYRVEATAAVNALQQTTAFPLKLSSAQVLAGMPGRREHEARIAATGKSPSYLLMWVHYEIAADLSVFSTRSTVQLWQDGKPESTYRAGVVYQTRLTGGTREALMKRLTDNQGSRLRALMRESMQESLRMVAADLAAAPAASAARSGPLRSASVWTQGVWVPVKDMRLIDETPVRQFLRSDEGALLSIGTETES
;
A
#
# COMPACT_ATOMS: atom_id res chain seq x y z
N MET A 1 -12.22 -50.25 7.50
CA MET A 1 -12.29 -48.96 8.23
C MET A 1 -10.99 -48.13 8.22
N SER A 2 -9.92 -48.54 7.53
CA SER A 2 -8.62 -47.81 7.51
C SER A 2 -8.44 -46.87 6.31
N ILE A 3 -9.05 -47.19 5.15
CA ILE A 3 -8.86 -46.43 3.90
C ILE A 3 -9.63 -45.10 3.91
N VAL A 4 -10.88 -45.09 4.40
CA VAL A 4 -11.75 -43.90 4.42
C VAL A 4 -11.19 -42.80 5.34
N PHE A 5 -10.59 -43.19 6.48
CA PHE A 5 -9.97 -42.26 7.42
C PHE A 5 -8.68 -41.63 6.86
N ARG A 6 -7.86 -42.40 6.13
CA ARG A 6 -6.65 -41.88 5.45
C ARG A 6 -6.99 -40.88 4.34
N TRP A 7 -8.08 -41.12 3.60
CA TRP A 7 -8.57 -40.18 2.58
C TRP A 7 -9.12 -38.88 3.17
N LEU A 8 -9.88 -38.96 4.27
CA LEU A 8 -10.37 -37.77 4.97
C LEU A 8 -9.21 -36.92 5.54
N VAL A 9 -8.19 -37.55 6.10
CA VAL A 9 -7.00 -36.83 6.60
C VAL A 9 -6.21 -36.20 5.46
N ALA A 10 -6.04 -36.90 4.33
CA ALA A 10 -5.34 -36.36 3.17
C ALA A 10 -6.08 -35.18 2.52
N VAL A 11 -7.41 -35.25 2.38
CA VAL A 11 -8.23 -34.15 1.87
C VAL A 11 -8.24 -32.97 2.84
N SER A 12 -8.30 -33.21 4.15
CA SER A 12 -8.22 -32.15 5.17
C SER A 12 -6.85 -31.46 5.18
N ALA A 13 -5.77 -32.20 4.99
CA ALA A 13 -4.41 -31.66 4.88
C ALA A 13 -4.21 -30.87 3.57
N LEU A 14 -4.78 -31.33 2.45
CA LEU A 14 -4.78 -30.61 1.17
C LEU A 14 -5.62 -29.32 1.23
N MET A 15 -6.74 -29.31 1.95
CA MET A 15 -7.52 -28.08 2.19
C MET A 15 -6.82 -27.12 3.16
N ALA A 16 -6.07 -27.62 4.14
CA ALA A 16 -5.28 -26.79 5.06
C ALA A 16 -4.09 -26.09 4.36
N LEU A 17 -3.55 -26.69 3.28
CA LEU A 17 -2.47 -26.10 2.49
C LEU A 17 -2.96 -25.07 1.45
N GLY A 18 -4.27 -25.01 1.17
CA GLY A 18 -4.86 -24.08 0.19
C GLY A 18 -5.17 -22.68 0.71
N ALA A 19 -4.98 -22.40 2.01
CA ALA A 19 -5.40 -21.14 2.64
C ALA A 19 -4.33 -20.03 2.63
N CYS A 20 -3.09 -20.31 2.22
CA CYS A 20 -2.02 -19.31 2.12
C CYS A 20 -1.89 -18.81 0.68
N ALA A 21 -2.90 -18.11 0.17
CA ALA A 21 -2.73 -17.38 -1.09
C ALA A 21 -1.65 -16.31 -0.88
N PRO A 22 -0.60 -16.26 -1.71
CA PRO A 22 0.49 -15.31 -1.54
C PRO A 22 -0.06 -13.89 -1.62
N PHE A 23 0.40 -13.05 -0.70
CA PHE A 23 0.00 -11.65 -0.61
C PHE A 23 0.35 -10.88 -1.89
N TYR A 24 1.44 -11.27 -2.57
CA TYR A 24 1.89 -10.76 -3.85
C TYR A 24 1.59 -11.73 -5.00
N LYS A 25 1.10 -11.20 -6.12
CA LYS A 25 0.92 -11.90 -7.39
C LYS A 25 1.54 -11.05 -8.50
N PRO A 26 2.76 -11.36 -8.99
CA PRO A 26 3.40 -10.59 -10.04
C PRO A 26 2.61 -10.68 -11.35
N LEU A 27 2.69 -9.64 -12.18
CA LEU A 27 2.09 -9.67 -13.50
C LEU A 27 2.89 -10.59 -14.42
N ALA A 28 2.29 -11.69 -14.86
CA ALA A 28 2.92 -12.65 -15.77
C ALA A 28 3.32 -11.98 -17.09
N SER A 29 4.42 -12.42 -17.72
CA SER A 29 4.95 -11.84 -18.96
C SER A 29 3.91 -11.84 -20.10
N GLU A 30 3.14 -12.92 -20.21
CA GLU A 30 2.08 -13.06 -21.22
C GLU A 30 0.96 -12.03 -21.00
N GLU A 31 0.49 -11.87 -19.76
CA GLU A 31 -0.52 -10.87 -19.39
C GLU A 31 -0.01 -9.45 -19.69
N ARG A 32 1.25 -9.18 -19.34
CA ARG A 32 1.88 -7.88 -19.60
C ARG A 32 1.99 -7.53 -21.07
N ALA A 33 2.26 -8.52 -21.92
CA ALA A 33 2.29 -8.31 -23.36
C ALA A 33 0.90 -7.92 -23.91
N ARG A 34 -0.18 -8.43 -23.29
CA ARG A 34 -1.57 -8.18 -23.70
C ARG A 34 -2.16 -6.90 -23.12
N ILE A 35 -1.88 -6.57 -21.86
CA ILE A 35 -2.45 -5.39 -21.20
C ILE A 35 -1.77 -4.14 -21.73
N LYS A 36 -2.53 -3.32 -22.47
CA LYS A 36 -2.05 -2.04 -23.01
C LYS A 36 -2.66 -0.84 -22.30
N GLU A 37 -3.91 -0.98 -21.87
CA GLU A 37 -4.67 0.09 -21.24
C GLU A 37 -5.26 -0.35 -19.91
N ALA A 38 -5.33 0.60 -18.96
CA ALA A 38 -5.94 0.40 -17.66
C ALA A 38 -6.92 1.51 -17.31
N ASP A 39 -7.98 1.15 -16.60
CA ASP A 39 -8.87 2.03 -15.85
C ASP A 39 -8.39 2.07 -14.40
N LEU A 40 -7.79 3.18 -13.97
CA LEU A 40 -7.26 3.35 -12.63
C LEU A 40 -8.35 3.91 -11.68
N ARG A 41 -8.56 3.21 -10.56
CA ARG A 41 -9.32 3.73 -9.42
C ARG A 41 -8.44 3.73 -8.19
N VAL A 42 -8.30 4.89 -7.57
CA VAL A 42 -7.58 5.06 -6.32
C VAL A 42 -8.62 5.30 -5.23
N VAL A 43 -8.78 4.37 -4.30
CA VAL A 43 -9.72 4.54 -3.18
C VAL A 43 -8.95 5.11 -2.01
N VAL A 44 -9.37 6.30 -1.57
CA VAL A 44 -8.89 6.91 -0.32
C VAL A 44 -10.12 7.15 0.54
N ALA A 45 -10.38 6.21 1.46
CA ALA A 45 -11.45 6.38 2.42
C ALA A 45 -11.02 7.47 3.42
N GLN A 46 -11.76 8.57 3.50
CA GLN A 46 -11.48 9.67 4.44
C GLN A 46 -11.98 9.34 5.85
N GLU A 47 -11.92 8.07 6.24
CA GLU A 47 -12.25 7.62 7.58
C GLU A 47 -10.97 7.18 8.28
N THR A 48 -10.71 7.81 9.43
CA THR A 48 -9.69 7.46 10.41
C THR A 48 -8.24 7.59 9.93
N PHE A 49 -7.56 8.64 10.38
CA PHE A 49 -6.16 8.47 10.77
C PHE A 49 -6.10 7.20 11.63
N MET A 50 -5.46 6.15 11.14
CA MET A 50 -5.29 4.94 11.92
C MET A 50 -4.22 5.21 12.96
N PHE A 51 -4.61 5.59 14.16
CA PHE A 51 -3.70 5.60 15.29
C PHE A 51 -3.60 4.18 15.83
N THR A 52 -2.42 3.60 15.72
CA THR A 52 -2.15 2.30 16.28
C THR A 52 -2.02 2.41 17.80
N ALA A 53 -3.04 1.91 18.52
CA ALA A 53 -2.81 1.41 19.89
C ALA A 53 -1.72 0.32 19.80
N GLN A 54 -0.75 0.36 20.72
CA GLN A 54 0.33 -0.63 20.83
C GLN A 54 -0.14 -2.04 20.47
N GLY A 55 0.38 -2.58 19.38
CA GLY A 55 0.09 -3.96 18.97
C GLY A 55 0.68 -4.94 19.98
N SER A 56 -0.12 -5.91 20.42
CA SER A 56 0.39 -7.04 21.21
C SER A 56 1.35 -7.88 20.35
N ASN A 57 2.50 -8.24 20.90
CA ASN A 57 3.66 -8.95 20.33
C ASN A 57 3.42 -10.32 19.64
N VAL A 58 2.25 -10.61 19.06
CA VAL A 58 1.86 -11.97 18.65
C VAL A 58 2.13 -12.27 17.16
N SER A 59 2.16 -11.27 16.28
CA SER A 59 2.42 -11.51 14.84
C SER A 59 3.89 -11.77 14.48
N ALA A 60 4.83 -11.51 15.39
CA ALA A 60 6.25 -11.82 15.18
C ALA A 60 6.59 -13.32 15.34
N ALA A 61 5.70 -14.11 15.95
CA ALA A 61 6.02 -15.48 16.38
C ALA A 61 5.53 -16.60 15.44
N LEU A 62 4.77 -16.31 14.37
CA LEU A 62 4.08 -17.33 13.57
C LEU A 62 4.55 -17.46 12.10
N GLY A 63 5.68 -16.87 11.71
CA GLY A 63 6.29 -17.15 10.40
C GLY A 63 5.48 -16.70 9.17
N GLY A 64 4.35 -16.02 9.36
CA GLY A 64 3.77 -15.18 8.32
C GLY A 64 4.59 -13.89 8.27
N GLY A 65 5.22 -13.60 7.13
CA GLY A 65 6.17 -12.50 7.01
C GLY A 65 5.65 -11.21 7.63
N LEU A 66 6.56 -10.51 8.31
CA LEU A 66 6.31 -9.27 9.04
C LEU A 66 5.43 -8.31 8.23
N ILE A 67 5.59 -8.27 6.91
CA ILE A 67 4.92 -7.36 5.98
C ILE A 67 3.48 -7.81 5.63
N GLY A 68 3.21 -9.12 5.56
CA GLY A 68 1.84 -9.62 5.54
C GLY A 68 1.08 -9.22 6.81
N ALA A 69 1.74 -9.29 7.97
CA ALA A 69 1.18 -8.78 9.22
C ALA A 69 1.05 -7.24 9.26
N LEU A 70 1.92 -6.48 8.58
CA LEU A 70 1.77 -5.02 8.45
C LEU A 70 0.46 -4.62 7.76
N ILE A 71 0.01 -5.41 6.78
CA ILE A 71 -1.14 -5.10 5.95
C ILE A 71 -2.42 -5.70 6.55
N ASP A 72 -2.34 -6.92 7.10
CA ASP A 72 -3.47 -7.63 7.72
C ASP A 72 -3.90 -7.02 9.09
N SER A 73 -2.95 -6.43 9.84
CA SER A 73 -3.25 -5.85 11.16
C SER A 73 -4.06 -4.53 11.14
N SER A 74 -4.39 -4.01 9.97
CA SER A 74 -5.08 -2.72 9.80
C SER A 74 -6.60 -2.76 10.05
N VAL A 75 -7.18 -3.93 10.35
CA VAL A 75 -8.65 -4.14 10.46
C VAL A 75 -9.17 -4.18 11.92
N GLN A 76 -8.42 -3.69 12.92
CA GLN A 76 -8.92 -3.62 14.31
C GLN A 76 -9.82 -2.39 14.56
N ARG A 77 -10.99 -2.37 13.90
CA ARG A 77 -12.05 -1.35 13.99
C ARG A 77 -12.65 -1.18 15.41
N SER A 78 -12.46 -2.16 16.31
CA SER A 78 -13.03 -2.17 17.66
C SER A 78 -12.24 -1.32 18.68
N ARG A 79 -10.91 -1.21 18.54
CA ARG A 79 -10.06 -0.44 19.49
C ARG A 79 -9.93 1.06 19.14
N GLN A 80 -10.33 1.45 17.93
CA GLN A 80 -10.22 2.82 17.43
C GLN A 80 -11.27 3.77 18.03
N LYS A 81 -12.41 3.24 18.50
CA LYS A 81 -13.53 4.06 19.01
C LYS A 81 -13.21 4.75 20.33
N ASP A 82 -12.41 4.12 21.20
CA ASP A 82 -12.07 4.66 22.51
C ASP A 82 -10.89 5.66 22.45
N MET A 83 -10.02 5.57 21.44
CA MET A 83 -8.92 6.53 21.24
C MET A 83 -9.33 7.78 20.44
N ALA A 84 -10.46 7.73 19.72
CA ALA A 84 -10.89 8.78 18.80
C ALA A 84 -10.99 10.18 19.45
N SER A 85 -11.38 10.26 20.73
CA SER A 85 -11.51 11.52 21.48
C SER A 85 -10.15 12.15 21.83
N GLN A 86 -9.18 11.36 22.28
CA GLN A 86 -7.81 11.82 22.53
C GLN A 86 -7.07 12.19 21.24
N ILE A 87 -7.38 11.48 20.16
CA ILE A 87 -6.86 11.71 18.81
C ILE A 87 -7.36 13.04 18.24
N GLN A 88 -8.66 13.30 18.32
CA GLN A 88 -9.27 14.52 17.79
C GLN A 88 -8.75 15.78 18.50
N ALA A 89 -8.45 15.67 19.80
CA ALA A 89 -7.80 16.75 20.56
C ALA A 89 -6.33 16.99 20.15
N THR A 90 -5.67 16.00 19.54
CA THR A 90 -4.22 15.98 19.33
C THR A 90 -3.79 16.27 17.89
N VAL A 91 -4.59 15.84 16.91
CA VAL A 91 -4.34 16.06 15.47
C VAL A 91 -5.51 16.72 14.75
N GLY A 92 -6.49 17.25 15.50
CA GLY A 92 -7.68 17.93 14.98
C GLY A 92 -7.40 18.87 13.80
N PRO A 93 -6.42 19.78 13.91
CA PRO A 93 -6.05 20.68 12.81
C PRO A 93 -5.54 19.98 11.54
N LEU A 94 -4.98 18.77 11.65
CA LEU A 94 -4.49 17.99 10.50
C LEU A 94 -5.63 17.29 9.74
N LEU A 95 -6.81 17.11 10.37
CA LEU A 95 -8.00 16.52 9.75
C LEU A 95 -8.63 17.43 8.69
N GLU A 96 -8.30 18.73 8.67
CA GLU A 96 -8.83 19.69 7.69
C GLU A 96 -8.27 19.47 6.28
N VAL A 97 -7.13 18.77 6.16
CA VAL A 97 -6.52 18.49 4.86
C VAL A 97 -7.11 17.23 4.25
N ASP A 98 -7.82 17.38 3.12
CA ASP A 98 -8.37 16.24 2.37
C ASP A 98 -7.30 15.61 1.48
N TYR A 99 -6.84 14.42 1.88
CA TYR A 99 -5.90 13.61 1.09
C TYR A 99 -6.39 13.43 -0.35
N ARG A 100 -7.70 13.25 -0.60
CA ARG A 100 -8.23 12.96 -1.94
C ARG A 100 -7.92 14.07 -2.94
N VAL A 101 -7.85 15.32 -2.49
CA VAL A 101 -7.46 16.45 -3.34
C VAL A 101 -6.03 16.27 -3.83
N GLU A 102 -5.11 15.93 -2.91
CA GLU A 102 -3.69 15.74 -3.22
C GLU A 102 -3.45 14.45 -4.03
N ALA A 103 -4.19 13.38 -3.74
CA ALA A 103 -4.21 12.16 -4.55
C ALA A 103 -4.69 12.45 -5.98
N THR A 104 -5.73 13.26 -6.13
CA THR A 104 -6.29 13.62 -7.44
C THR A 104 -5.27 14.42 -8.23
N ALA A 105 -4.58 15.38 -7.60
CA ALA A 105 -3.50 16.13 -8.23
C ALA A 105 -2.36 15.20 -8.71
N ALA A 106 -1.94 14.23 -7.89
CA ALA A 106 -0.92 13.26 -8.25
C ALA A 106 -1.36 12.34 -9.41
N VAL A 107 -2.60 11.84 -9.38
CA VAL A 107 -3.16 10.99 -10.45
C VAL A 107 -3.29 11.78 -11.77
N ASN A 108 -3.76 13.03 -11.72
CA ASN A 108 -3.86 13.89 -12.90
C ASN A 108 -2.49 14.18 -13.50
N ALA A 109 -1.48 14.43 -12.66
CA ALA A 109 -0.11 14.60 -13.12
C ALA A 109 0.42 13.32 -13.79
N LEU A 110 0.14 12.13 -13.24
CA LEU A 110 0.53 10.86 -13.86
C LEU A 110 -0.04 10.69 -15.27
N GLN A 111 -1.32 11.06 -15.48
CA GLN A 111 -1.98 11.01 -16.79
C GLN A 111 -1.32 11.91 -17.85
N GLN A 112 -0.57 12.92 -17.44
CA GLN A 112 0.17 13.82 -18.33
C GLN A 112 1.56 13.29 -18.71
N THR A 113 1.94 12.13 -18.16
CA THR A 113 3.25 11.51 -18.40
C THR A 113 3.11 10.16 -19.09
N THR A 114 4.21 9.68 -19.67
CA THR A 114 4.36 8.30 -20.17
C THR A 114 5.10 7.39 -19.18
N ALA A 115 5.27 7.84 -17.92
CA ALA A 115 6.04 7.13 -16.91
C ALA A 115 5.35 5.87 -16.38
N PHE A 116 4.02 5.77 -16.52
CA PHE A 116 3.29 4.56 -16.18
C PHE A 116 3.35 3.56 -17.33
N PRO A 117 3.67 2.27 -17.09
CA PRO A 117 3.88 1.28 -18.16
C PRO A 117 2.60 0.91 -18.92
N LEU A 118 1.42 1.26 -18.39
CA LEU A 118 0.13 1.07 -19.03
C LEU A 118 -0.45 2.44 -19.41
N LYS A 119 -1.07 2.54 -20.59
CA LYS A 119 -1.83 3.75 -20.93
C LYS A 119 -3.07 3.82 -20.04
N LEU A 120 -3.24 4.94 -19.33
CA LEU A 120 -4.42 5.13 -18.50
C LEU A 120 -5.59 5.61 -19.37
N SER A 121 -6.54 4.73 -19.64
CA SER A 121 -7.78 5.03 -20.37
C SER A 121 -8.66 6.00 -19.58
N SER A 122 -8.70 5.82 -18.26
CA SER A 122 -9.27 6.76 -17.30
C SER A 122 -8.59 6.57 -15.95
N ALA A 123 -8.61 7.60 -15.11
CA ALA A 123 -8.10 7.54 -13.75
C ALA A 123 -8.97 8.38 -12.83
N GLN A 124 -9.31 7.88 -11.64
CA GLN A 124 -10.16 8.60 -10.70
C GLN A 124 -9.82 8.24 -9.26
N VAL A 125 -9.86 9.24 -8.38
CA VAL A 125 -9.83 9.04 -6.93
C VAL A 125 -11.26 8.92 -6.41
N LEU A 126 -11.53 7.89 -5.61
CA LEU A 126 -12.83 7.58 -5.04
C LEU A 126 -12.79 7.78 -3.52
N ALA A 127 -13.90 8.28 -2.97
CA ALA A 127 -14.09 8.48 -1.54
C ALA A 127 -14.27 7.18 -0.73
N GLY A 128 -14.50 6.06 -1.41
CA GLY A 128 -14.75 4.77 -0.80
C GLY A 128 -14.69 3.65 -1.83
N MET A 129 -14.66 2.42 -1.35
CA MET A 129 -14.70 1.24 -2.22
C MET A 129 -15.99 1.24 -3.05
N PRO A 130 -15.93 0.95 -4.36
CA PRO A 130 -17.12 0.72 -5.15
C PRO A 130 -18.01 -0.35 -4.50
N GLY A 131 -19.32 -0.18 -4.57
CA GLY A 131 -20.25 -1.20 -4.09
C GLY A 131 -20.00 -2.52 -4.82
N ARG A 132 -20.24 -3.65 -4.16
CA ARG A 132 -19.94 -5.00 -4.70
C ARG A 132 -20.38 -5.19 -6.16
N ARG A 133 -21.62 -4.81 -6.48
CA ARG A 133 -22.18 -4.94 -7.84
C ARG A 133 -21.44 -4.08 -8.86
N GLU A 134 -21.05 -2.86 -8.49
CA GLU A 134 -20.27 -1.98 -9.36
C GLU A 134 -18.86 -2.53 -9.57
N HIS A 135 -18.23 -3.02 -8.50
CA HIS A 135 -16.92 -3.64 -8.56
C HIS A 135 -16.91 -4.87 -9.48
N GLU A 136 -17.86 -5.78 -9.30
CA GLU A 136 -18.03 -6.97 -10.15
C GLU A 136 -18.34 -6.59 -11.61
N ALA A 137 -19.15 -5.56 -11.85
CA ALA A 137 -19.43 -5.06 -13.20
C ALA A 137 -18.18 -4.49 -13.88
N ARG A 138 -17.34 -3.74 -13.15
CA ARG A 138 -16.06 -3.24 -13.67
C ARG A 138 -15.10 -4.37 -14.01
N ILE A 139 -15.01 -5.39 -13.17
CA ILE A 139 -14.22 -6.59 -13.45
C ILE A 139 -14.73 -7.28 -14.71
N ALA A 140 -16.04 -7.53 -14.83
CA ALA A 140 -16.62 -8.17 -16.00
C ALA A 140 -16.36 -7.38 -17.31
N ALA A 141 -16.37 -6.04 -17.24
CA ALA A 141 -16.09 -5.18 -18.38
C ALA A 141 -14.65 -5.31 -18.93
N THR A 142 -13.69 -5.78 -18.12
CA THR A 142 -12.30 -5.99 -18.56
C THR A 142 -12.14 -7.06 -19.65
N GLY A 143 -13.18 -7.87 -19.93
CA GLY A 143 -13.20 -8.80 -21.06
C GLY A 143 -13.13 -8.13 -22.43
N LYS A 144 -13.34 -6.81 -22.51
CA LYS A 144 -13.32 -6.04 -23.77
C LYS A 144 -12.27 -4.91 -23.79
N SER A 145 -11.38 -4.82 -22.79
CA SER A 145 -10.52 -3.65 -22.52
C SER A 145 -11.33 -2.40 -22.07
N PRO A 146 -10.77 -1.50 -21.24
CA PRO A 146 -9.47 -1.55 -20.55
C PRO A 146 -9.41 -2.57 -19.41
N SER A 147 -8.19 -2.92 -18.98
CA SER A 147 -7.97 -3.63 -17.71
C SER A 147 -8.44 -2.75 -16.54
N TYR A 148 -8.76 -3.34 -15.39
CA TYR A 148 -9.21 -2.58 -14.22
C TYR A 148 -8.13 -2.61 -13.14
N LEU A 149 -7.56 -1.46 -12.79
CA LEU A 149 -6.52 -1.32 -11.77
C LEU A 149 -7.10 -0.55 -10.57
N LEU A 150 -7.19 -1.22 -9.42
CA LEU A 150 -7.64 -0.64 -8.17
C LEU A 150 -6.47 -0.50 -7.21
N MET A 151 -6.30 0.67 -6.62
CA MET A 151 -5.37 0.94 -5.53
C MET A 151 -6.15 1.46 -4.34
N TRP A 152 -6.21 0.68 -3.27
CA TRP A 152 -6.84 1.11 -2.02
C TRP A 152 -5.76 1.61 -1.05
N VAL A 153 -5.90 2.84 -0.57
CA VAL A 153 -4.90 3.55 0.23
C VAL A 153 -5.44 3.86 1.62
N HIS A 154 -4.64 3.50 2.62
CA HIS A 154 -4.76 3.95 4.00
C HIS A 154 -3.59 4.87 4.32
N TYR A 155 -3.84 5.94 5.06
CA TYR A 155 -2.80 6.86 5.50
C TYR A 155 -2.84 7.05 7.02
N GLU A 156 -1.67 7.25 7.60
CA GLU A 156 -1.44 7.37 9.03
C GLU A 156 -0.37 8.44 9.27
N ILE A 157 -0.62 9.34 10.22
CA ILE A 157 0.44 10.11 10.86
C ILE A 157 0.62 9.54 12.26
N ALA A 158 1.85 9.24 12.66
CA ALA A 158 2.11 8.71 13.99
C ALA A 158 1.68 9.71 15.06
N ALA A 159 1.23 9.19 16.21
CA ALA A 159 0.77 10.03 17.31
C ALA A 159 1.83 11.02 17.77
N ASP A 160 3.11 10.63 17.77
CA ASP A 160 4.27 11.45 18.11
C ASP A 160 4.75 12.37 16.96
N LEU A 161 4.05 12.36 15.82
CA LEU A 161 4.41 13.07 14.58
C LEU A 161 5.78 12.67 14.02
N SER A 162 6.33 11.50 14.38
CA SER A 162 7.64 11.05 13.89
C SER A 162 7.62 10.55 12.45
N VAL A 163 6.45 10.20 11.92
CA VAL A 163 6.32 9.62 10.59
C VAL A 163 4.94 9.90 9.99
N PHE A 164 4.95 10.20 8.70
CA PHE A 164 3.78 10.11 7.84
C PHE A 164 3.92 8.85 6.97
N SER A 165 2.86 8.04 6.90
CA SER A 165 2.90 6.77 6.18
C SER A 165 1.62 6.48 5.44
N THR A 166 1.73 5.72 4.34
CA THR A 166 0.59 5.13 3.67
C THR A 166 0.81 3.64 3.45
N ARG A 167 -0.28 2.88 3.47
CA ARG A 167 -0.33 1.46 3.13
C ARG A 167 -1.36 1.28 2.06
N SER A 168 -0.95 0.68 0.94
CA SER A 168 -1.83 0.49 -0.20
C SER A 168 -1.86 -0.96 -0.64
N THR A 169 -3.06 -1.42 -1.00
CA THR A 169 -3.24 -2.68 -1.73
C THR A 169 -3.60 -2.37 -3.16
N VAL A 170 -2.88 -2.98 -4.10
CA VAL A 170 -3.03 -2.76 -5.54
C VAL A 170 -3.44 -4.07 -6.19
N GLN A 171 -4.48 -4.04 -7.01
CA GLN A 171 -5.00 -5.19 -7.72
C GLN A 171 -5.36 -4.81 -9.15
N LEU A 172 -5.00 -5.67 -10.10
CA LEU A 172 -5.39 -5.51 -11.50
C LEU A 172 -6.21 -6.72 -11.94
N TRP A 173 -7.32 -6.47 -12.63
CA TRP A 173 -8.15 -7.48 -13.28
C TRP A 173 -8.14 -7.30 -14.79
N GLN A 174 -8.25 -8.42 -15.48
CA GLN A 174 -8.24 -8.51 -16.93
C GLN A 174 -9.08 -9.72 -17.38
N ASP A 175 -9.55 -9.71 -18.62
CA ASP A 175 -10.28 -10.81 -19.28
C ASP A 175 -11.62 -11.16 -18.61
N GLY A 176 -12.21 -10.27 -17.81
CA GLY A 176 -13.47 -10.52 -17.12
C GLY A 176 -13.36 -11.51 -15.95
N LYS A 177 -12.15 -11.92 -15.57
CA LYS A 177 -11.92 -12.93 -14.52
C LYS A 177 -12.11 -12.30 -13.13
N PRO A 178 -12.78 -12.99 -12.18
CA PRO A 178 -12.97 -12.48 -10.82
C PRO A 178 -11.66 -12.39 -10.03
N GLU A 179 -10.68 -13.22 -10.37
CA GLU A 179 -9.36 -13.19 -9.75
C GLU A 179 -8.47 -12.11 -10.37
N SER A 180 -7.82 -11.32 -9.52
CA SER A 180 -6.83 -10.33 -9.97
C SER A 180 -5.66 -11.03 -10.67
N THR A 181 -5.26 -10.57 -11.85
CA THR A 181 -4.07 -11.05 -12.58
C THR A 181 -2.77 -10.49 -11.99
N TYR A 182 -2.86 -9.38 -11.25
CA TYR A 182 -1.77 -8.80 -10.48
C TYR A 182 -2.25 -8.34 -9.10
N ARG A 183 -1.39 -8.50 -8.09
CA ARG A 183 -1.61 -8.03 -6.72
C ARG A 183 -0.29 -7.61 -6.09
N ALA A 184 -0.26 -6.44 -5.46
CA ALA A 184 0.88 -5.98 -4.67
C ALA A 184 0.46 -5.16 -3.46
N GLY A 185 1.33 -5.13 -2.45
CA GLY A 185 1.25 -4.17 -1.35
C GLY A 185 2.34 -3.13 -1.48
N VAL A 186 1.98 -1.89 -1.15
CA VAL A 186 2.85 -0.73 -1.25
C VAL A 186 2.83 0.01 0.07
N VAL A 187 4.00 0.26 0.65
CA VAL A 187 4.16 1.03 1.87
C VAL A 187 4.99 2.27 1.56
N TYR A 188 4.46 3.45 1.85
CA TYR A 188 5.21 4.69 1.83
C TYR A 188 5.44 5.16 3.26
N GLN A 189 6.65 5.60 3.58
CA GLN A 189 6.99 6.22 4.84
C GLN A 189 7.94 7.39 4.63
N THR A 190 7.65 8.48 5.34
CA THR A 190 8.54 9.62 5.49
C THR A 190 8.70 9.93 6.96
N ARG A 191 9.92 9.79 7.45
CA ARG A 191 10.30 10.27 8.79
C ARG A 191 10.19 11.78 8.80
N LEU A 192 9.47 12.31 9.77
CA LEU A 192 9.37 13.74 10.03
C LEU A 192 10.44 14.08 11.08
N THR A 193 11.34 14.99 10.75
CA THR A 193 12.51 15.32 11.58
C THR A 193 12.44 16.75 12.11
N GLY A 194 13.18 16.99 13.19
CA GLY A 194 13.42 18.33 13.72
C GLY A 194 12.36 18.83 14.71
N GLY A 195 12.83 19.50 15.76
CA GLY A 195 12.00 20.27 16.69
C GLY A 195 11.22 19.45 17.73
N THR A 196 10.49 20.18 18.58
CA THR A 196 9.53 19.60 19.51
C THR A 196 8.25 19.19 18.77
N ARG A 197 7.42 18.36 19.41
CA ARG A 197 6.07 18.03 18.91
C ARG A 197 5.27 19.26 18.49
N GLU A 198 5.34 20.32 19.28
CA GLU A 198 4.64 21.58 19.00
C GLU A 198 5.16 22.25 17.73
N ALA A 199 6.49 22.28 17.54
CA ALA A 199 7.11 22.80 16.32
C ALA A 199 6.72 21.98 15.09
N LEU A 200 6.66 20.64 15.22
CA LEU A 200 6.18 19.74 14.17
C LEU A 200 4.72 19.99 13.82
N MET A 201 3.84 20.07 14.82
CA MET A 201 2.42 20.35 14.62
C MET A 201 2.24 21.68 13.90
N LYS A 202 2.89 22.74 14.40
CA LYS A 202 2.87 24.07 13.77
C LYS A 202 3.34 24.00 12.31
N ARG A 203 4.46 23.34 12.02
CA ARG A 203 4.98 23.19 10.64
C ARG A 203 4.00 22.45 9.72
N LEU A 204 3.31 21.45 10.24
CA LEU A 204 2.34 20.67 9.47
C LEU A 204 1.02 21.41 9.24
N THR A 205 0.67 22.37 10.09
CA THR A 205 -0.56 23.18 9.99
C THR A 205 -0.35 24.56 9.35
N ASP A 206 0.87 25.10 9.42
CA ASP A 206 1.24 26.40 8.86
C ASP A 206 0.92 26.47 7.36
N ASN A 207 0.61 27.68 6.87
CA ASN A 207 0.26 27.94 5.47
C ASN A 207 -0.85 27.01 4.95
N GLN A 208 -1.91 26.84 5.75
CA GLN A 208 -3.05 25.97 5.44
C GLN A 208 -2.60 24.52 5.16
N GLY A 209 -1.72 24.01 6.03
CA GLY A 209 -1.16 22.67 5.94
C GLY A 209 -0.45 22.37 4.62
N SER A 210 0.22 23.36 4.00
CA SER A 210 0.91 23.17 2.72
C SER A 210 1.94 22.04 2.78
N ARG A 211 2.61 21.87 3.93
CA ARG A 211 3.57 20.79 4.13
C ARG A 211 2.91 19.42 4.18
N LEU A 212 1.82 19.29 4.93
CA LEU A 212 1.05 18.04 4.99
C LEU A 212 0.47 17.68 3.61
N ARG A 213 -0.05 18.67 2.87
CA ARG A 213 -0.51 18.50 1.49
C ARG A 213 0.60 17.99 0.57
N ALA A 214 1.80 18.55 0.69
CA ALA A 214 2.97 18.09 -0.07
C ALA A 214 3.33 16.63 0.25
N LEU A 215 3.34 16.24 1.53
CA LEU A 215 3.58 14.86 1.95
C LEU A 215 2.52 13.89 1.42
N MET A 216 1.24 14.26 1.48
CA MET A 216 0.14 13.47 0.91
C MET A 216 0.31 13.29 -0.60
N ARG A 217 0.62 14.36 -1.32
CA ARG A 217 0.86 14.32 -2.76
C ARG A 217 2.06 13.45 -3.12
N GLU A 218 3.19 13.66 -2.47
CA GLU A 218 4.41 12.87 -2.65
C GLU A 218 4.13 11.39 -2.41
N SER A 219 3.42 11.05 -1.33
CA SER A 219 3.12 9.66 -1.01
C SER A 219 2.31 8.94 -2.07
N MET A 220 1.39 9.62 -2.75
CA MET A 220 0.67 9.07 -3.90
C MET A 220 1.58 8.93 -5.12
N GLN A 221 2.38 9.95 -5.43
CA GLN A 221 3.32 9.93 -6.56
C GLN A 221 4.31 8.78 -6.45
N GLU A 222 4.93 8.62 -5.27
CA GLU A 222 5.91 7.57 -5.03
C GLU A 222 5.29 6.18 -4.99
N SER A 223 4.06 6.06 -4.47
CA SER A 223 3.34 4.79 -4.51
C SER A 223 3.01 4.37 -5.95
N LEU A 224 2.53 5.29 -6.78
CA LEU A 224 2.26 5.03 -8.20
C LEU A 224 3.54 4.73 -8.98
N ARG A 225 4.66 5.40 -8.66
CA ARG A 225 5.99 5.12 -9.24
C ARG A 225 6.45 3.69 -8.91
N MET A 226 6.27 3.25 -7.67
CA MET A 226 6.61 1.87 -7.29
C MET A 226 5.75 0.83 -8.00
N VAL A 227 4.43 1.08 -8.11
CA VAL A 227 3.51 0.21 -8.87
C VAL A 227 3.92 0.16 -10.34
N ALA A 228 4.25 1.30 -10.94
CA ALA A 228 4.74 1.39 -12.31
C ALA A 228 6.02 0.54 -12.51
N ALA A 229 6.99 0.68 -11.60
CA ALA A 229 8.22 -0.10 -11.65
C ALA A 229 7.95 -1.61 -11.52
N ASP A 230 7.02 -2.01 -10.65
CA ASP A 230 6.67 -3.42 -10.44
C ASP A 230 5.90 -4.04 -11.61
N LEU A 231 4.96 -3.31 -12.20
CA LEU A 231 4.26 -3.73 -13.43
C LEU A 231 5.22 -3.87 -14.62
N ALA A 232 6.27 -3.04 -14.68
CA ALA A 232 7.29 -3.09 -15.72
C ALA A 232 8.33 -4.22 -15.50
N ALA A 233 8.65 -4.56 -14.25
CA ALA A 233 9.69 -5.52 -13.90
C ALA A 233 9.38 -6.95 -14.36
N ALA A 234 10.33 -7.69 -14.95
CA ALA A 234 10.16 -9.11 -15.33
C ALA A 234 9.64 -9.96 -14.14
N PRO A 235 8.92 -11.08 -14.37
CA PRO A 235 8.36 -11.90 -13.31
C PRO A 235 9.39 -12.23 -12.22
N ALA A 236 8.93 -12.22 -10.97
CA ALA A 236 9.74 -12.22 -9.74
C ALA A 236 10.84 -13.29 -9.67
N ALA A 237 10.77 -14.39 -10.44
CA ALA A 237 11.80 -15.42 -10.46
C ALA A 237 13.20 -14.91 -10.90
N SER A 238 13.30 -13.83 -11.68
CA SER A 238 14.59 -13.24 -12.07
C SER A 238 14.83 -11.83 -11.50
N ALA A 239 13.82 -10.97 -11.47
CA ALA A 239 13.96 -9.59 -10.99
C ALA A 239 14.03 -9.48 -9.45
N ALA A 240 13.40 -10.39 -8.71
CA ALA A 240 13.54 -10.47 -7.25
C ALA A 240 14.84 -11.16 -6.82
N ARG A 241 15.86 -11.25 -7.69
CA ARG A 241 17.18 -11.83 -7.37
C ARG A 241 18.36 -10.90 -7.63
N SER A 242 18.17 -9.80 -8.34
CA SER A 242 19.23 -8.83 -8.66
C SER A 242 19.05 -7.54 -7.88
N GLY A 243 20.14 -7.03 -7.29
CA GLY A 243 20.17 -5.76 -6.55
C GLY A 243 20.84 -5.92 -5.18
N PRO A 244 21.50 -4.87 -4.65
CA PRO A 244 22.12 -4.95 -3.33
C PRO A 244 21.05 -5.11 -2.25
N LEU A 245 21.36 -5.95 -1.26
CA LEU A 245 20.53 -6.08 -0.07
C LEU A 245 20.75 -4.88 0.84
N ARG A 246 19.65 -4.39 1.42
CA ARG A 246 19.58 -3.27 2.35
C ARG A 246 18.76 -3.67 3.56
N SER A 247 19.14 -3.09 4.69
CA SER A 247 18.30 -3.08 5.88
C SER A 247 17.67 -1.71 6.02
N ALA A 248 16.44 -1.66 6.49
CA ALA A 248 15.73 -0.44 6.82
C ALA A 248 14.98 -0.59 8.14
N SER A 249 14.45 0.51 8.65
CA SER A 249 13.53 0.50 9.79
C SER A 249 12.20 1.02 9.31
N VAL A 250 11.14 0.25 9.55
CA VAL A 250 9.78 0.56 9.13
C VAL A 250 8.95 0.83 10.37
N TRP A 251 8.19 1.93 10.35
CA TRP A 251 7.26 2.23 11.42
C TRP A 251 6.01 1.37 11.28
N THR A 252 5.64 0.66 12.33
CA THR A 252 4.41 -0.11 12.38
C THR A 252 3.92 -0.22 13.80
N GLN A 253 2.61 -0.12 13.99
CA GLN A 253 1.97 -0.36 15.29
C GLN A 253 2.59 0.43 16.46
N GLY A 254 3.07 1.66 16.20
CA GLY A 254 3.69 2.50 17.22
C GLY A 254 5.18 2.24 17.47
N VAL A 255 5.86 1.39 16.69
CA VAL A 255 7.27 1.04 16.89
C VAL A 255 8.05 0.98 15.57
N TRP A 256 9.34 1.27 15.63
CA TRP A 256 10.27 1.03 14.53
C TRP A 256 10.72 -0.43 14.54
N VAL A 257 10.42 -1.15 13.46
CA VAL A 257 10.84 -2.54 13.29
C VAL A 257 11.93 -2.61 12.22
N PRO A 258 13.10 -3.21 12.54
CA PRO A 258 14.13 -3.45 11.54
C PRO A 258 13.66 -4.52 10.55
N VAL A 259 13.71 -4.20 9.26
CA VAL A 259 13.57 -5.14 8.15
C VAL A 259 14.93 -5.29 7.48
N LYS A 260 15.36 -6.54 7.33
CA LYS A 260 16.66 -6.89 6.75
C LYS A 260 16.46 -7.52 5.38
N ASP A 261 17.56 -7.59 4.64
CA ASP A 261 17.66 -8.33 3.38
C ASP A 261 16.61 -7.91 2.34
N MET A 262 16.24 -6.62 2.37
CA MET A 262 15.35 -6.00 1.40
C MET A 262 16.17 -5.62 0.15
N ARG A 263 15.60 -5.83 -1.03
CA ARG A 263 16.28 -5.53 -2.29
C ARG A 263 16.09 -4.07 -2.66
N LEU A 264 17.19 -3.37 -2.92
CA LEU A 264 17.13 -2.02 -3.46
C LEU A 264 16.67 -2.05 -4.93
N ILE A 265 15.54 -1.41 -5.21
CA ILE A 265 14.99 -1.22 -6.56
C ILE A 265 15.53 0.08 -7.17
N ASP A 266 15.51 1.15 -6.38
CA ASP A 266 15.87 2.50 -6.79
C ASP A 266 16.22 3.34 -5.54
N GLU A 267 16.97 4.42 -5.70
CA GLU A 267 17.39 5.30 -4.60
C GLU A 267 17.52 6.74 -5.11
N THR A 268 17.04 7.67 -4.30
CA THR A 268 17.27 9.11 -4.44
C THR A 268 18.00 9.61 -3.19
N PRO A 269 18.54 10.85 -3.18
CA PRO A 269 19.24 11.37 -2.01
C PRO A 269 18.44 11.35 -0.70
N VAL A 270 17.11 11.29 -0.77
CA VAL A 270 16.22 11.39 0.40
C VAL A 270 15.33 10.17 0.61
N ARG A 271 15.39 9.17 -0.30
CA ARG A 271 14.42 8.08 -0.35
C ARG A 271 14.98 6.82 -0.99
N GLN A 272 14.70 5.68 -0.36
CA GLN A 272 15.01 4.35 -0.86
C GLN A 272 13.73 3.63 -1.29
N PHE A 273 13.78 2.95 -2.43
CA PHE A 273 12.74 2.05 -2.88
C PHE A 273 13.22 0.61 -2.74
N LEU A 274 12.54 -0.14 -1.88
CA LEU A 274 12.92 -1.48 -1.47
C LEU A 274 11.84 -2.49 -1.82
N ARG A 275 12.24 -3.74 -2.06
CA ARG A 275 11.35 -4.88 -2.27
C ARG A 275 11.68 -6.01 -1.31
N SER A 276 10.66 -6.56 -0.65
CA SER A 276 10.83 -7.79 0.14
C SER A 276 10.87 -9.02 -0.76
N ASP A 277 11.38 -10.13 -0.25
CA ASP A 277 11.30 -11.43 -0.95
C ASP A 277 9.84 -11.89 -1.15
N GLU A 278 8.91 -11.40 -0.33
CA GLU A 278 7.47 -11.61 -0.48
C GLU A 278 6.81 -10.67 -1.50
N GLY A 279 7.57 -9.81 -2.16
CA GLY A 279 7.10 -8.91 -3.23
C GLY A 279 6.45 -7.62 -2.76
N ALA A 280 6.50 -7.29 -1.47
CA ALA A 280 6.02 -6.01 -0.97
C ALA A 280 6.97 -4.88 -1.34
N LEU A 281 6.41 -3.72 -1.72
CA LEU A 281 7.15 -2.54 -2.14
C LEU A 281 7.17 -1.52 -1.01
N LEU A 282 8.36 -0.99 -0.70
CA LEU A 282 8.55 -0.02 0.36
C LEU A 282 9.26 1.22 -0.20
N SER A 283 8.69 2.39 0.04
CA SER A 283 9.35 3.67 -0.18
C SER A 283 9.61 4.31 1.17
N ILE A 284 10.89 4.38 1.56
CA ILE A 284 11.30 4.87 2.86
C ILE A 284 12.15 6.12 2.64
N GLY A 285 11.70 7.24 3.19
CA GLY A 285 12.41 8.50 3.09
C GLY A 285 12.50 9.22 4.42
N THR A 286 13.33 10.25 4.42
CA THR A 286 13.39 11.23 5.51
C THR A 286 13.02 12.58 4.94
N GLU A 287 12.22 13.33 5.68
CA GLU A 287 11.94 14.72 5.38
C GLU A 287 13.25 15.51 5.34
N THR A 288 13.50 16.19 4.23
CA THR A 288 14.55 17.22 4.19
C THR A 288 14.02 18.49 4.84
N GLU A 289 14.77 19.02 5.81
CA GLU A 289 14.56 20.37 6.30
C GLU A 289 14.86 21.34 5.15
N SER A 290 13.82 22.01 4.64
CA SER A 290 13.92 23.10 3.67
C SER A 290 13.80 24.45 4.37
#